data_AF-A0A1G7TJ86-F1
#
_entry.id   AF-A0A1G7TJ86-F1
#
_cell.length_a   1.000
_cell.length_b   1.000
_cell.length_c   1.000
_cell.angle_alpha   90.00
_cell.angle_beta   90.00
_cell.angle_gamma   90.00
#
_symmetry.space_group_name_H-M   'P 1'
#
loop_
_entity.id
_entity.type
_entity.pdbx_description
1 polymer ?
#
loop_
_entity_poly.entity_id
_entity_poly.type
_entity_poly.pdbx_seq_one_letter_code
_entity_poly.pdbx_strand_id
1 'polypeptide(L)'
;MSTNEWKWWGGVDEEVCTYGPFDTKEDVIAEAAADGTGEFQDENGNWKIGVHVVEARKDPLRLADWIGDADELMERAEESVSDSDRASSEHDEPPYFECSKDQEADLERRIKAACDEWQAEHKLTFTTFTFSASRNHEYVVVDHPGLEQ
;
A
#
# COMPACT_ATOMS: atom_id res chain seq x y z
N MET A 1 -2.98 -12.40 -4.48
CA MET A 1 -3.29 -12.74 -3.08
C MET A 1 -2.19 -12.12 -2.25
N SER A 2 -2.39 -10.90 -1.75
CA SER A 2 -1.48 -10.29 -0.78
C SER A 2 -1.86 -10.83 0.59
N THR A 3 -1.22 -11.92 0.97
CA THR A 3 -1.24 -12.41 2.34
C THR A 3 -0.53 -11.36 3.21
N ASN A 4 -1.01 -11.13 4.44
CA ASN A 4 -0.35 -10.30 5.47
C ASN A 4 0.99 -10.91 5.95
N GLU A 5 1.65 -11.65 5.07
CA GLU A 5 2.88 -12.37 5.31
C GLU A 5 4.06 -11.41 5.24
N TRP A 6 4.95 -11.58 6.18
CA TRP A 6 6.26 -10.99 6.13
C TRP A 6 7.09 -11.71 5.08
N LYS A 7 7.63 -10.96 4.13
CA LYS A 7 8.52 -11.44 3.08
C LYS A 7 9.79 -10.63 3.09
N TRP A 8 10.87 -11.21 2.58
CA TRP A 8 12.14 -10.54 2.41
C TRP A 8 12.21 -9.85 1.07
N TRP A 9 12.73 -8.62 1.11
CA TRP A 9 12.95 -7.75 -0.03
C TRP A 9 14.34 -7.17 0.05
N GLY A 10 14.87 -6.70 -1.08
CA GLY A 10 16.12 -5.94 -1.07
C GLY A 10 16.32 -5.07 -2.28
N GLY A 11 17.34 -4.23 -2.22
CA GLY A 11 17.66 -3.27 -3.26
C GLY A 11 19.02 -2.61 -3.05
N VAL A 12 19.33 -1.66 -3.93
CA VAL A 12 20.56 -0.86 -3.87
C VAL A 12 20.60 0.10 -2.69
N ASP A 13 19.43 0.49 -2.20
CA ASP A 13 19.24 1.41 -1.09
C ASP A 13 18.01 1.02 -0.25
N GLU A 14 17.75 1.78 0.82
CA GLU A 14 16.62 1.55 1.73
C GLU A 14 15.28 2.05 1.17
N GLU A 15 15.27 2.76 0.04
CA GLU A 15 14.07 3.41 -0.51
C GLU A 15 13.40 2.55 -1.60
N VAL A 16 14.19 1.88 -2.44
CA VAL A 16 13.70 1.09 -3.58
C VAL A 16 14.15 -0.36 -3.48
N CYS A 17 13.23 -1.22 -3.02
CA CYS A 17 13.42 -2.66 -3.04
C CYS A 17 13.03 -3.25 -4.41
N THR A 18 14.02 -3.66 -5.20
CA THR A 18 13.86 -4.27 -6.53
C THR A 18 13.75 -5.80 -6.48
N TYR A 19 14.20 -6.42 -5.40
CA TYR A 19 14.20 -7.87 -5.17
C TYR A 19 13.11 -8.28 -4.19
N GLY A 20 12.48 -9.43 -4.46
CA GLY A 20 11.40 -9.99 -3.65
C GLY A 20 10.03 -9.94 -4.34
N PRO A 21 8.98 -10.45 -3.68
CA PRO A 21 8.98 -11.01 -2.33
C PRO A 21 9.63 -12.41 -2.26
N PHE A 22 10.50 -12.64 -1.28
CA PHE A 22 11.07 -13.96 -0.98
C PHE A 22 10.70 -14.44 0.42
N ASP A 23 10.80 -15.75 0.65
CA ASP A 23 10.54 -16.35 1.96
C ASP A 23 11.73 -16.19 2.92
N THR A 24 12.95 -16.07 2.39
CA THR A 24 14.17 -15.96 3.19
C THR A 24 15.03 -14.76 2.78
N LYS A 25 15.87 -14.29 3.72
CA LYS A 25 16.84 -13.22 3.47
C LYS A 25 17.91 -13.66 2.50
N GLU A 26 18.30 -14.94 2.59
CA GLU A 26 19.33 -15.56 1.78
C GLU A 26 18.97 -15.55 0.30
N ASP A 27 17.69 -15.72 -0.05
CA ASP A 27 17.21 -15.64 -1.43
C ASP A 27 17.37 -14.22 -2.01
N VAL A 28 17.13 -13.17 -1.22
CA VAL A 28 17.38 -11.77 -1.63
C VAL A 28 18.84 -11.56 -1.96
N ILE A 29 19.73 -12.02 -1.08
CA ILE A 29 21.18 -11.87 -1.23
C ILE A 29 21.68 -12.63 -2.46
N ALA A 30 21.18 -13.85 -2.66
CA ALA A 30 21.53 -14.68 -3.81
C ALA A 30 21.11 -14.02 -5.14
N GLU A 31 19.90 -13.46 -5.21
CA GLU A 31 19.42 -12.76 -6.40
C GLU A 31 20.22 -11.49 -6.69
N ALA A 32 20.46 -10.66 -5.66
CA ALA A 32 21.27 -9.44 -5.81
C ALA A 32 22.71 -9.76 -6.27
N ALA A 33 23.30 -10.84 -5.75
CA ALA A 33 24.63 -11.29 -6.16
C ALA A 33 24.66 -11.87 -7.58
N ALA A 34 23.57 -12.51 -8.02
CA ALA A 34 23.46 -13.03 -9.39
C ALA A 34 23.29 -11.91 -10.43
N ASP A 35 22.61 -10.82 -10.06
CA ASP A 35 22.40 -9.65 -10.92
C ASP A 35 23.59 -8.66 -10.92
N GLY A 36 24.55 -8.81 -10.00
CA GLY A 36 25.67 -7.87 -9.84
C GLY A 36 25.24 -6.55 -9.20
N THR A 37 24.13 -6.54 -8.46
CA THR A 37 23.62 -5.31 -7.85
C THR A 37 24.44 -4.93 -6.63
N GLY A 38 24.85 -3.66 -6.56
CA GLY A 38 25.63 -3.15 -5.44
C GLY A 38 27.07 -3.66 -5.44
N GLU A 39 27.62 -3.98 -6.61
CA GLU A 39 29.04 -4.30 -6.80
C GLU A 39 29.96 -3.16 -6.32
N PHE A 40 30.95 -3.52 -5.50
CA PHE A 40 32.05 -2.61 -5.14
C PHE A 40 33.33 -3.39 -4.83
N GLN A 41 34.48 -2.71 -4.86
CA GLN A 41 35.74 -3.28 -4.39
C GLN A 41 36.02 -2.89 -2.94
N ASP A 42 36.41 -3.86 -2.12
CA ASP A 42 36.91 -3.57 -0.77
C ASP A 42 38.32 -2.94 -0.80
N GLU A 43 38.85 -2.57 0.36
CA GLU A 43 40.18 -1.95 0.49
C GLU A 43 41.33 -2.83 -0.02
N ASN A 44 41.09 -4.14 -0.19
CA ASN A 44 42.05 -5.11 -0.69
C ASN A 44 41.87 -5.38 -2.20
N GLY A 45 40.92 -4.72 -2.86
CA GLY A 45 40.61 -4.91 -4.27
C GLY A 45 39.70 -6.11 -4.57
N ASN A 46 39.13 -6.77 -3.56
CA ASN A 46 38.21 -7.88 -3.79
C ASN A 46 36.82 -7.33 -4.15
N TRP A 47 36.21 -7.90 -5.18
CA TRP A 47 34.84 -7.59 -5.54
C TRP A 47 33.84 -8.15 -4.52
N LYS A 48 32.91 -7.29 -4.09
CA LYS A 48 31.85 -7.56 -3.12
C LYS A 48 30.51 -7.13 -3.70
N ILE A 49 29.46 -7.69 -3.15
CA ILE A 49 28.06 -7.30 -3.38
C ILE A 49 27.53 -6.71 -2.08
N GLY A 50 27.06 -5.47 -2.14
CA GLY A 50 26.39 -4.79 -1.03
C GLY A 50 24.91 -4.59 -1.31
N VAL A 51 24.04 -5.15 -0.47
CA VAL A 51 22.58 -5.09 -0.66
C VAL A 51 21.89 -4.66 0.62
N HIS A 52 20.95 -3.73 0.51
CA HIS A 52 20.01 -3.41 1.59
C HIS A 52 18.89 -4.45 1.57
N VAL A 53 18.63 -5.09 2.70
CA VAL A 53 17.58 -6.09 2.86
C VAL A 53 16.62 -5.69 3.96
N VAL A 54 15.34 -6.03 3.77
CA VAL A 54 14.27 -5.70 4.70
C VAL A 54 13.21 -6.79 4.69
N GLU A 55 12.65 -7.08 5.86
CA GLU A 55 11.46 -7.91 5.97
C GLU A 55 10.22 -7.01 6.00
N ALA A 56 9.32 -7.16 5.04
CA ALA A 56 8.19 -6.26 4.86
C ALA A 56 6.91 -6.98 4.39
N ARG A 57 5.77 -6.33 4.60
CA ARG A 57 4.44 -6.78 4.15
C ARG A 57 3.77 -5.71 3.28
N LYS A 58 2.95 -6.17 2.34
CA LYS A 58 2.09 -5.34 1.49
C LYS A 58 0.63 -5.72 1.70
N ASP A 59 0.01 -5.08 2.69
CA ASP A 59 -1.38 -5.35 3.02
C ASP A 59 -2.32 -4.90 1.90
N PRO A 60 -3.37 -5.67 1.60
CA PRO A 60 -4.39 -5.24 0.65
C PRO A 60 -5.03 -3.93 1.11
N LEU A 61 -5.01 -2.92 0.23
CA LEU A 61 -5.76 -1.68 0.42
C LEU A 61 -7.22 -1.88 -0.02
N ARG A 62 -8.14 -1.30 0.75
CA ARG A 62 -9.59 -1.41 0.52
C ARG A 62 -10.13 -0.10 -0.02
N LEU A 63 -10.88 -0.14 -1.12
CA LEU A 63 -11.52 1.04 -1.68
C LEU A 63 -12.42 1.75 -0.65
N ALA A 64 -13.05 0.96 0.23
CA ALA A 64 -13.86 1.45 1.34
C ALA A 64 -13.13 2.43 2.28
N ASP A 65 -11.80 2.41 2.33
CA ASP A 65 -11.00 3.32 3.17
C ASP A 65 -11.00 4.76 2.61
N TRP A 66 -11.45 4.98 1.37
CA TRP A 66 -11.47 6.29 0.68
C TRP A 66 -12.86 6.91 0.49
N ILE A 67 -13.93 6.27 0.94
CA ILE A 67 -15.32 6.73 0.68
C ILE A 67 -15.81 7.76 1.72
N GLY A 68 -14.91 8.25 2.58
CA GLY A 68 -15.26 9.15 3.68
C GLY A 68 -16.11 8.43 4.74
N ASP A 69 -16.61 9.20 5.70
CA ASP A 69 -17.71 8.77 6.57
C ASP A 69 -19.07 9.12 5.92
N ALA A 70 -20.15 8.60 6.51
CA ALA A 70 -21.48 8.89 6.01
C ALA A 70 -21.87 10.37 6.18
N ASP A 71 -21.27 11.06 7.15
CA ASP A 71 -21.49 12.49 7.43
C ASP A 71 -21.02 13.34 6.24
N GLU A 72 -19.77 13.14 5.78
CA GLU A 72 -19.21 13.83 4.62
C GLU A 72 -20.06 13.63 3.35
N LEU A 73 -20.58 12.41 3.15
CA LEU A 73 -21.47 12.11 2.03
C LEU A 73 -22.79 12.89 2.12
N MET A 74 -23.38 12.98 3.31
CA MET A 74 -24.64 13.69 3.54
C MET A 74 -24.43 15.20 3.42
N GLU A 75 -23.38 15.76 4.00
CA GLU A 75 -23.02 17.18 3.86
C GLU A 75 -22.88 17.54 2.38
N ARG A 76 -22.13 16.74 1.61
CA ARG A 76 -21.98 16.93 0.17
C ARG A 76 -23.32 16.85 -0.57
N ALA A 77 -24.24 15.99 -0.13
CA ALA A 77 -25.58 15.90 -0.70
C ALA A 77 -26.42 17.14 -0.39
N GLU A 78 -26.39 17.64 0.84
CA GLU A 78 -27.11 18.85 1.26
C GLU A 78 -26.61 20.10 0.53
N GLU A 79 -25.28 20.28 0.42
CA GLU A 79 -24.68 21.36 -0.37
C GLU A 79 -25.12 21.28 -1.84
N SER A 80 -25.08 20.07 -2.43
CA SER A 80 -25.48 19.87 -3.82
C SER A 80 -26.96 20.13 -4.06
N VAL A 81 -27.83 19.87 -3.07
CA VAL A 81 -29.26 20.19 -3.14
C VAL A 81 -29.47 21.70 -3.05
N SER A 82 -28.81 22.38 -2.11
CA SER A 82 -28.90 23.84 -1.96
C SER A 82 -28.58 24.58 -3.26
N ASP A 83 -27.58 24.12 -4.01
CA ASP A 83 -27.14 24.73 -5.28
C ASP A 83 -27.92 24.23 -6.52
N SER A 84 -29.00 23.45 -6.34
CA SER A 84 -29.68 22.77 -7.44
C SER A 84 -30.82 23.57 -8.09
N ASP A 85 -30.64 24.08 -9.30
CA ASP A 85 -31.72 24.69 -10.11
C ASP A 85 -32.95 23.77 -10.34
N ARG A 86 -32.80 22.46 -10.11
CA ARG A 86 -33.87 21.47 -10.28
C ARG A 86 -34.69 21.28 -9.01
N ALA A 87 -34.09 21.48 -7.84
CA ALA A 87 -34.62 20.98 -6.56
C ALA A 87 -34.53 21.97 -5.41
N SER A 88 -33.80 23.09 -5.52
CA SER A 88 -33.79 24.14 -4.52
C SER A 88 -34.80 25.26 -4.83
N SER A 89 -35.42 25.75 -3.77
CA SER A 89 -36.23 26.95 -3.72
C SER A 89 -35.63 27.94 -2.72
N GLU A 90 -35.81 29.24 -2.96
CA GLU A 90 -35.46 30.30 -1.99
C GLU A 90 -36.24 30.20 -0.67
N HIS A 91 -37.24 29.32 -0.60
CA HIS A 91 -38.05 29.05 0.58
C HIS A 91 -37.70 27.73 1.27
N ASP A 92 -36.75 26.97 0.74
CA ASP A 92 -36.28 25.76 1.42
C ASP A 92 -35.30 26.16 2.54
N GLU A 93 -35.51 25.60 3.73
CA GLU A 93 -34.65 25.83 4.89
C GLU A 93 -34.01 24.49 5.32
N PRO A 94 -32.71 24.48 5.64
CA PRO A 94 -32.03 23.28 6.14
C PRO A 94 -32.59 22.82 7.49
N PRO A 95 -32.38 21.55 7.88
CA PRO A 95 -31.63 20.52 7.14
C PRO A 95 -32.43 19.89 5.98
N TYR A 96 -31.73 19.56 4.89
CA TYR A 96 -32.34 18.97 3.69
C TYR A 96 -32.41 17.44 3.78
N PHE A 97 -31.57 16.83 4.61
CA PHE A 97 -31.49 15.40 4.80
C PHE A 97 -31.15 15.04 6.25
N GLU A 98 -32.19 14.86 7.08
CA GLU A 98 -32.00 14.42 8.46
C GLU A 98 -31.89 12.90 8.57
N CYS A 99 -30.90 12.43 9.34
CA CYS A 99 -30.87 11.07 9.84
C CYS A 99 -30.36 11.03 11.29
N SER A 100 -30.69 9.95 12.00
CA SER A 100 -30.13 9.69 13.32
C SER A 100 -28.69 9.18 13.22
N LYS A 101 -27.90 9.31 14.29
CA LYS A 101 -26.55 8.74 14.35
C LYS A 101 -26.51 7.22 14.13
N ASP A 102 -27.58 6.51 14.50
CA ASP A 102 -27.71 5.07 14.21
C ASP A 102 -27.91 4.80 12.70
N GLN A 103 -28.64 5.66 12.00
CA GLN A 103 -28.86 5.56 10.55
C GLN A 103 -27.60 5.92 9.77
N GLU A 104 -26.87 6.96 10.20
CA GLU A 104 -25.57 7.36 9.68
C GLU A 104 -24.56 6.21 9.77
N ALA A 105 -24.41 5.62 10.96
CA ALA A 105 -23.53 4.47 11.16
C ALA A 105 -23.94 3.23 10.34
N ASP A 106 -25.25 2.97 10.19
CA ASP A 106 -25.72 1.88 9.34
C ASP A 106 -25.42 2.14 7.85
N LEU A 107 -25.58 3.38 7.38
CA LEU A 107 -25.27 3.78 6.01
C LEU A 107 -23.77 3.61 5.72
N GLU A 108 -22.92 4.12 6.61
CA GLU A 108 -21.46 3.99 6.49
C GLU A 108 -21.05 2.52 6.38
N ARG A 109 -21.58 1.67 7.27
CA ARG A 109 -21.32 0.23 7.27
C ARG A 109 -21.73 -0.42 5.94
N ARG A 110 -22.90 -0.06 5.40
CA ARG A 110 -23.41 -0.63 4.14
C ARG A 110 -22.59 -0.20 2.93
N ILE A 111 -22.22 1.07 2.84
CA ILE A 111 -21.40 1.59 1.74
C ILE A 111 -20.03 0.92 1.75
N LYS A 112 -19.38 0.86 2.92
CA LYS A 112 -18.08 0.20 3.06
C LYS A 112 -18.16 -1.29 2.69
N ALA A 113 -19.20 -2.00 3.14
CA ALA A 113 -19.42 -3.40 2.78
C ALA A 113 -19.64 -3.58 1.27
N ALA A 114 -20.47 -2.76 0.63
CA ALA A 114 -20.72 -2.82 -0.80
C ALA A 114 -19.43 -2.63 -1.61
N CYS A 115 -18.54 -1.73 -1.17
CA CYS A 115 -17.26 -1.49 -1.83
C CYS A 115 -16.27 -2.64 -1.63
N ASP A 116 -16.21 -3.23 -0.44
CA ASP A 116 -15.41 -4.45 -0.22
C ASP A 116 -15.89 -5.60 -1.10
N GLU A 117 -17.20 -5.85 -1.15
CA GLU A 117 -17.82 -6.91 -1.94
C GLU A 117 -17.53 -6.71 -3.44
N TRP A 118 -17.76 -5.50 -3.96
CA TRP A 118 -17.49 -5.17 -5.35
C TRP A 118 -16.00 -5.31 -5.71
N GLN A 119 -15.10 -4.79 -4.87
CA GLN A 119 -13.66 -4.91 -5.09
C GLN A 119 -13.21 -6.38 -5.14
N ALA A 120 -13.72 -7.20 -4.21
CA ALA A 120 -13.40 -8.62 -4.12
C ALA A 120 -13.94 -9.42 -5.31
N GLU A 121 -15.20 -9.19 -5.71
CA GLU A 121 -15.84 -9.85 -6.85
C GLU A 121 -15.04 -9.64 -8.15
N HIS A 122 -14.57 -8.41 -8.35
CA HIS A 122 -13.80 -8.03 -9.54
C HIS A 122 -12.29 -8.29 -9.39
N LYS A 123 -11.83 -8.83 -8.26
CA LYS A 123 -10.41 -9.11 -7.97
C LYS A 123 -9.51 -7.88 -8.15
N LEU A 124 -10.03 -6.72 -7.78
CA LEU A 124 -9.32 -5.45 -7.93
C LEU A 124 -8.39 -5.23 -6.73
N THR A 125 -7.13 -4.94 -7.03
CA THR A 125 -6.11 -4.65 -6.01
C THR A 125 -5.36 -3.38 -6.38
N PHE A 126 -5.11 -2.52 -5.39
CA PHE A 126 -4.22 -1.39 -5.57
C PHE A 126 -2.80 -1.86 -5.90
N THR A 127 -2.13 -1.12 -6.78
CA THR A 127 -0.71 -1.35 -7.10
C THR A 127 0.10 -0.29 -6.38
N THR A 128 0.80 -0.68 -5.32
CA THR A 128 1.66 0.21 -4.55
C THR A 128 3.10 -0.29 -4.51
N PHE A 129 4.03 0.65 -4.58
CA PHE A 129 5.45 0.36 -4.42
C PHE A 129 5.85 0.24 -2.95
N THR A 130 5.19 0.99 -2.08
CA THR A 130 5.47 1.05 -0.64
C THR A 130 4.98 -0.17 0.13
N PHE A 131 5.61 -0.40 1.28
CA PHE A 131 5.20 -1.42 2.25
C PHE A 131 4.21 -0.83 3.25
N SER A 132 3.27 -1.65 3.73
CA SER A 132 2.38 -1.27 4.83
C SER A 132 3.07 -1.39 6.19
N ALA A 133 4.08 -2.25 6.30
CA ALA A 133 4.99 -2.34 7.45
C ALA A 133 6.33 -2.96 7.05
N SER A 134 7.40 -2.58 7.73
CA SER A 134 8.76 -3.10 7.55
C SER A 134 9.48 -3.31 8.87
N ARG A 135 10.42 -4.26 8.91
CA ARG A 135 11.29 -4.59 10.04
C ARG A 135 12.58 -5.24 9.56
N ASN A 136 13.53 -5.46 10.48
CA ASN A 136 14.79 -6.16 10.21
C ASN A 136 15.59 -5.56 9.04
N HIS A 137 15.68 -4.23 9.00
CA HIS A 137 16.49 -3.50 8.03
C HIS A 137 17.98 -3.78 8.27
N GLU A 138 18.69 -4.19 7.23
CA GLU A 138 20.10 -4.54 7.30
C GLU A 138 20.80 -4.19 5.97
N TYR A 139 22.05 -3.76 6.05
CA TYR A 139 22.95 -3.72 4.90
C TYR A 139 23.89 -4.92 4.96
N VAL A 140 23.83 -5.77 3.95
CA VAL A 140 24.58 -7.03 3.89
C VAL A 140 25.64 -6.93 2.80
N VAL A 141 26.87 -7.37 3.13
CA VAL A 141 27.98 -7.47 2.18
C VAL A 141 28.39 -8.94 2.03
N VAL A 142 28.42 -9.44 0.80
CA VAL A 142 28.88 -10.80 0.46
C VAL A 142 29.95 -10.77 -0.63
N ASP A 143 30.66 -11.90 -0.80
CA ASP A 143 31.64 -12.06 -1.87
C ASP A 143 30.96 -12.12 -3.24
N HIS A 144 31.58 -11.47 -4.23
CA HIS A 144 31.09 -11.49 -5.59
C HIS A 144 31.25 -12.89 -6.22
N PRO A 145 30.19 -13.54 -6.75
CA PRO A 145 30.25 -14.94 -7.17
C PRO A 145 31.00 -15.19 -8.49
N GLY A 146 31.30 -14.15 -9.28
CA GLY A 146 31.77 -14.28 -10.67
C GLY A 146 33.10 -13.61 -11.03
N LEU A 147 33.86 -13.07 -10.06
CA LEU A 147 35.13 -12.40 -10.34
C LEU A 147 36.22 -13.08 -9.50
N GLU A 148 36.93 -14.04 -10.12
CA GLU A 148 38.15 -14.59 -9.53
C GLU A 148 39.14 -13.45 -9.24
N GLN A 149 39.81 -13.55 -8.08
CA GLN A 149 40.85 -12.61 -7.61
C GLN A 149 42.03 -12.53 -8.57
#